data_AF-A0A4R4ZXY4-F1
#
_entry.id   AF-A0A4R4ZXY4-F1
#
_cell.length_a   1.000
_cell.length_b   1.000
_cell.length_c   1.000
_cell.angle_alpha   90.00
_cell.angle_beta   90.00
_cell.angle_gamma   90.00
#
_symmetry.space_group_name_H-M   'P 1'
#
loop_
_entity.id
_entity.type
_entity.pdbx_description
1 polymer ?
#
loop_
_entity_poly.entity_id
_entity_poly.type
_entity_poly.pdbx_seq_one_letter_code
_entity_poly.pdbx_strand_id
1 'polypeptide(L)'
;MIRTVQLRPVHLLAADLRWTSGSTRANSPSVSYQLGDPGRPSPEPTITIVIADDSGSVIGPAGADPVSNRYEEASRAFRAIGRRGGKHELGAVLHFDTPTSGDVPPTPLTRAGLQRLRSGLHVPHDAAGASYLGASLNAATALAKHYRNHEATLVVLSDFELFDDNVDQVLDDLADFPGDVHAIVLGGTQLDGLLDERVQITKAAHTDAPGTVARAIFTSLVAHRPGSRPI
;
A
#
# COMPACT_ATOMS: atom_id res chain seq x y z
N MET A 1 65.31 -0.64 19.82
CA MET A 1 64.58 -1.92 19.71
C MET A 1 63.17 -1.61 19.25
N ILE A 2 62.85 -1.99 18.01
CA ILE A 2 61.68 -1.55 17.24
C ILE A 2 60.54 -2.56 17.47
N ARG A 3 59.35 -2.07 17.84
CA ARG A 3 58.12 -2.88 17.97
C ARG A 3 57.55 -3.19 16.59
N THR A 4 57.52 -4.48 16.24
CA THR A 4 56.84 -4.98 15.04
C THR A 4 55.33 -5.05 15.32
N VAL A 5 54.54 -4.23 14.62
CA VAL A 5 53.08 -4.31 14.63
C VAL A 5 52.67 -5.31 13.54
N GLN A 6 52.05 -6.43 13.94
CA GLN A 6 51.47 -7.41 13.04
C GLN A 6 50.14 -6.88 12.50
N LEU A 7 50.11 -6.49 11.22
CA LEU A 7 48.86 -6.22 10.50
C LEU A 7 48.25 -7.56 10.08
N ARG A 8 47.01 -7.83 10.51
CA ARG A 8 46.25 -9.01 10.07
C ARG A 8 45.68 -8.78 8.67
N PRO A 9 45.70 -9.79 7.79
CA PRO A 9 45.17 -9.66 6.43
C PRO A 9 43.63 -9.58 6.45
N VAL A 10 43.09 -8.60 5.73
CA VAL A 10 41.67 -8.48 5.43
C VAL A 10 41.34 -9.55 4.39
N HIS A 11 40.53 -10.54 4.77
CA HIS A 11 39.96 -11.50 3.83
C HIS A 11 38.89 -10.78 2.99
N LEU A 12 39.26 -10.45 1.75
CA LEU A 12 38.32 -10.25 0.64
C LEU A 12 37.59 -11.58 0.40
N LEU A 13 36.37 -11.68 0.90
CA LEU A 13 35.42 -12.72 0.46
C LEU A 13 34.66 -12.15 -0.74
N ALA A 14 35.04 -12.63 -1.92
CA ALA A 14 34.21 -12.56 -3.11
C ALA A 14 32.86 -13.21 -2.79
N ALA A 15 31.81 -12.40 -2.73
CA ALA A 15 30.45 -12.89 -2.69
C ALA A 15 30.09 -13.35 -4.10
N ASP A 16 30.29 -14.64 -4.35
CA ASP A 16 29.71 -15.32 -5.50
C ASP A 16 28.18 -15.15 -5.46
N LEU A 17 27.69 -14.43 -6.46
CA LEU A 17 26.29 -14.39 -6.88
C LEU A 17 25.82 -15.82 -7.16
N ARG A 18 25.11 -16.41 -6.19
CA ARG A 18 24.23 -17.55 -6.43
C ARG A 18 22.83 -17.21 -5.96
N TRP A 19 22.02 -16.82 -6.94
CA TRP A 19 20.58 -16.81 -6.86
C TRP A 19 20.13 -18.20 -6.43
N THR A 20 19.66 -18.32 -5.19
CA THR A 20 18.95 -19.50 -4.71
C THR A 20 17.56 -19.05 -4.30
N SER A 21 16.62 -19.28 -5.22
CA SER A 21 15.19 -19.17 -4.99
C SER A 21 14.81 -20.19 -3.91
N GLY A 22 14.81 -19.74 -2.67
CA GLY A 22 14.49 -20.54 -1.49
C GLY A 22 13.54 -19.78 -0.60
N SER A 23 12.26 -19.75 -0.99
CA SER A 23 11.15 -19.42 -0.09
C SER A 23 11.11 -20.47 1.03
N THR A 24 11.99 -20.32 2.00
CA THR A 24 11.73 -20.82 3.34
C THR A 24 10.69 -19.88 3.92
N ARG A 25 9.43 -20.36 3.98
CA ARG A 25 8.43 -19.80 4.90
C ARG A 25 9.02 -19.88 6.31
N ALA A 26 9.79 -18.87 6.68
CA ALA A 26 10.00 -18.57 8.08
C ALA A 26 8.60 -18.38 8.66
N ASN A 27 8.34 -19.07 9.75
CA ASN A 27 7.13 -18.98 10.53
C ASN A 27 7.05 -17.54 11.06
N SER A 28 6.56 -16.60 10.25
CA SER A 28 6.44 -15.20 10.64
C SER A 28 5.58 -15.19 11.90
N PRO A 29 6.08 -14.66 13.03
CA PRO A 29 5.29 -14.58 14.25
C PRO A 29 3.96 -13.94 13.89
N SER A 30 2.85 -14.53 14.33
CA SER A 30 1.53 -13.96 14.13
C SER A 30 1.47 -12.66 14.94
N VAL A 31 1.93 -11.57 14.34
CA VAL A 31 1.81 -10.26 14.93
C VAL A 31 0.31 -9.99 15.06
N SER A 32 -0.19 -9.91 16.28
CA SER A 32 -1.59 -9.55 16.54
C SER A 32 -1.67 -8.06 16.85
N TYR A 33 -2.36 -7.31 16.01
CA TYR A 33 -2.75 -5.92 16.26
C TYR A 33 -4.26 -5.79 16.08
N GLN A 34 -4.84 -4.78 16.72
CA GLN A 34 -6.27 -4.49 16.65
C GLN A 34 -6.53 -3.35 15.66
N LEU A 35 -7.61 -3.46 14.90
CA LEU A 35 -8.05 -2.46 13.92
C LEU A 35 -9.23 -1.63 14.41
N GLY A 36 -9.90 -2.06 15.50
CA GLY A 36 -11.10 -1.42 16.01
C GLY A 36 -12.39 -2.04 15.47
N ASP A 37 -13.50 -1.30 15.62
CA ASP A 37 -14.83 -1.73 15.17
C ASP A 37 -15.13 -1.13 13.79
N PRO A 38 -15.43 -1.94 12.77
CA PRO A 38 -15.77 -1.43 11.44
C PRO A 38 -17.15 -0.76 11.36
N GLY A 39 -17.94 -0.75 12.44
CA GLY A 39 -19.28 -0.21 12.44
C GLY A 39 -20.27 -1.06 11.63
N ARG A 40 -21.34 -0.40 11.18
CA ARG A 40 -22.30 -0.97 10.22
C ARG A 40 -21.87 -0.67 8.78
N PRO A 41 -22.35 -1.43 7.78
CA PRO A 41 -22.17 -1.03 6.38
C PRO A 41 -22.56 0.44 6.17
N SER A 42 -21.85 1.13 5.28
CA SER A 42 -22.22 2.48 4.85
C SER A 42 -23.69 2.50 4.39
N PRO A 43 -24.49 3.55 4.71
CA PRO A 43 -25.81 3.71 4.13
C PRO A 43 -25.75 4.03 2.63
N GLU A 44 -24.71 4.75 2.21
CA GLU A 44 -24.48 5.14 0.82
C GLU A 44 -23.50 4.19 0.10
N PRO A 45 -23.58 4.03 -1.23
CA PRO A 45 -22.58 3.30 -2.01
C PRO A 45 -21.18 3.90 -1.83
N THR A 46 -20.16 3.05 -1.71
CA THR A 46 -18.76 3.49 -1.51
C THR A 46 -17.82 2.70 -2.39
N ILE A 47 -16.70 3.30 -2.78
CA ILE A 47 -15.61 2.62 -3.49
C ILE A 47 -14.27 3.04 -2.89
N THR A 48 -13.53 2.08 -2.33
CA THR A 48 -12.16 2.29 -1.89
C THR A 48 -11.20 1.68 -2.90
N ILE A 49 -10.31 2.48 -3.46
CA ILE A 49 -9.30 2.07 -4.44
C ILE A 49 -7.94 2.12 -3.75
N VAL A 50 -7.25 0.99 -3.66
CA VAL A 50 -5.89 0.92 -3.12
C VAL A 50 -4.90 0.85 -4.28
N ILE A 51 -3.99 1.81 -4.39
CA ILE A 51 -2.84 1.80 -5.29
C ILE A 51 -1.60 1.42 -4.48
N ALA A 52 -0.90 0.37 -4.91
CA ALA A 52 0.35 -0.06 -4.28
C ALA A 52 1.56 0.20 -5.18
N ASP A 53 2.57 0.82 -4.62
CA ASP A 53 3.89 0.95 -5.22
C ASP A 53 4.70 -0.34 -5.01
N ASP A 54 5.18 -0.91 -6.11
CA ASP A 54 5.99 -2.13 -6.16
C ASP A 54 7.41 -1.88 -6.68
N SER A 55 7.81 -0.62 -6.74
CA SER A 55 9.12 -0.21 -7.21
C SER A 55 10.26 -0.73 -6.34
N GLY A 56 11.48 -0.70 -6.90
CA GLY A 56 12.68 -1.18 -6.22
C GLY A 56 12.99 -0.44 -4.90
N SER A 57 12.64 0.85 -4.80
CA SER A 57 12.77 1.64 -3.56
C SER A 57 11.83 1.14 -2.47
N VAL A 58 10.68 0.54 -2.83
CA VAL A 58 9.73 -0.05 -1.87
C VAL A 58 10.01 -1.52 -1.57
N ILE A 59 10.21 -2.37 -2.59
CA ILE A 59 10.31 -3.85 -2.43
C ILE A 59 11.73 -4.39 -2.27
N GLY A 60 12.75 -3.56 -2.48
CA GLY A 60 14.14 -3.99 -2.45
C GLY A 60 14.58 -4.49 -1.05
N PRO A 61 15.75 -5.16 -0.94
CA PRO A 61 16.27 -5.67 0.34
C PRO A 61 16.43 -4.62 1.46
N ALA A 62 16.46 -3.34 1.10
CA ALA A 62 16.48 -2.20 2.02
C ALA A 62 15.33 -1.21 1.72
N GLY A 63 14.26 -1.70 1.10
CA GLY A 63 13.18 -0.89 0.60
C GLY A 63 12.25 -0.33 1.69
N ALA A 64 11.44 0.63 1.30
CA ALA A 64 10.56 1.41 2.15
C ALA A 64 9.41 0.58 2.77
N ASP A 65 9.07 -0.59 2.22
CA ASP A 65 8.03 -1.43 2.83
C ASP A 65 8.47 -1.91 4.22
N PRO A 66 7.79 -1.46 5.30
CA PRO A 66 8.13 -1.85 6.65
C PRO A 66 7.98 -3.37 6.80
N VAL A 67 9.12 -4.07 6.78
CA VAL A 67 9.24 -5.52 7.02
C VAL A 67 8.48 -6.37 5.97
N SER A 68 8.31 -5.86 4.73
CA SER A 68 7.60 -6.55 3.65
C SER A 68 6.16 -6.97 4.00
N ASN A 69 5.49 -6.22 4.89
CA ASN A 69 4.23 -6.64 5.49
C ASN A 69 3.02 -5.90 4.88
N ARG A 70 3.21 -4.88 4.02
CA ARG A 70 2.11 -4.02 3.54
C ARG A 70 0.91 -4.79 2.98
N TYR A 71 1.16 -5.85 2.20
CA TYR A 71 0.10 -6.65 1.59
C TYR A 71 -0.63 -7.55 2.58
N GLU A 72 0.09 -8.13 3.54
CA GLU A 72 -0.53 -8.88 4.64
C GLU A 72 -1.34 -7.95 5.55
N GLU A 73 -0.85 -6.73 5.79
CA GLU A 73 -1.54 -5.70 6.54
C GLU A 73 -2.81 -5.21 5.83
N ALA A 74 -2.72 -4.92 4.54
CA ALA A 74 -3.87 -4.59 3.70
C ALA A 74 -4.91 -5.72 3.69
N SER A 75 -4.45 -6.96 3.52
CA SER A 75 -5.31 -8.16 3.54
C SER A 75 -6.07 -8.29 4.86
N ARG A 76 -5.42 -7.95 5.98
CA ARG A 76 -6.06 -7.93 7.31
C ARG A 76 -7.06 -6.78 7.45
N ALA A 77 -6.77 -5.60 6.91
CA ALA A 77 -7.72 -4.48 6.89
C ALA A 77 -9.00 -4.83 6.12
N PHE A 78 -8.87 -5.35 4.90
CA PHE A 78 -10.01 -5.85 4.12
C PHE A 78 -10.77 -6.95 4.87
N ARG A 79 -10.07 -7.92 5.47
CA ARG A 79 -10.68 -9.02 6.23
C ARG A 79 -11.49 -8.54 7.43
N ALA A 80 -11.08 -7.46 8.10
CA ALA A 80 -11.81 -6.90 9.23
C ALA A 80 -13.23 -6.43 8.82
N ILE A 81 -13.41 -6.08 7.55
CA ILE A 81 -14.66 -5.57 7.02
C ILE A 81 -15.58 -6.66 6.48
N GLY A 82 -15.03 -7.71 5.85
CA GLY A 82 -15.84 -8.64 5.03
C GLY A 82 -16.92 -9.46 5.74
N ARG A 83 -16.95 -9.47 7.08
CA ARG A 83 -18.06 -10.07 7.85
C ARG A 83 -19.28 -9.14 7.95
N ARG A 84 -19.07 -7.84 7.72
CA ARG A 84 -20.05 -6.76 7.87
C ARG A 84 -20.02 -5.81 6.67
N GLY A 85 -19.61 -6.29 5.50
CA GLY A 85 -19.63 -5.51 4.27
C GLY A 85 -20.93 -5.67 3.49
N GLY A 86 -21.38 -4.56 2.92
CA GLY A 86 -22.51 -4.47 1.99
C GLY A 86 -22.10 -4.81 0.56
N LYS A 87 -23.10 -5.04 -0.30
CA LYS A 87 -22.89 -5.28 -1.73
C LYS A 87 -22.55 -4.00 -2.51
N HIS A 88 -22.93 -2.86 -1.95
CA HIS A 88 -22.73 -1.51 -2.49
C HIS A 88 -21.45 -0.84 -1.97
N GLU A 89 -20.70 -1.53 -1.11
CA GLU A 89 -19.37 -1.09 -0.69
C GLU A 89 -18.36 -1.89 -1.52
N LEU A 90 -17.59 -1.19 -2.35
CA LEU A 90 -16.67 -1.76 -3.31
C LEU A 90 -15.22 -1.53 -2.87
N GLY A 91 -14.37 -2.51 -3.12
CA GLY A 91 -12.92 -2.35 -3.07
C GLY A 91 -12.33 -2.57 -4.46
N ALA A 92 -11.22 -1.90 -4.75
CA ALA A 92 -10.36 -2.18 -5.91
C ALA A 92 -8.89 -2.16 -5.47
N VAL A 93 -8.05 -2.89 -6.21
CA VAL A 93 -6.59 -2.87 -6.02
C VAL A 93 -5.98 -2.55 -7.38
N LEU A 94 -5.09 -1.57 -7.42
CA LEU A 94 -4.28 -1.22 -8.56
C LEU A 94 -2.83 -1.14 -8.09
N HIS A 95 -1.90 -1.11 -9.03
CA HIS A 95 -0.49 -1.01 -8.75
C HIS A 95 0.11 0.19 -9.49
N PHE A 96 1.29 0.63 -9.10
CA PHE A 96 2.08 1.51 -9.95
C PHE A 96 2.31 0.81 -11.29
N ASP A 97 2.46 1.61 -12.35
CA ASP A 97 2.71 1.08 -13.69
C ASP A 97 1.51 0.26 -14.26
N THR A 98 0.29 0.45 -13.71
CA THR A 98 -0.97 -0.12 -14.24
C THR A 98 -1.12 0.12 -15.74
N PRO A 99 -1.59 -0.88 -16.53
CA PRO A 99 -2.18 -2.14 -16.08
C PRO A 99 -1.16 -3.22 -15.69
N THR A 100 -1.49 -3.98 -14.63
CA THR A 100 -0.70 -5.11 -14.15
C THR A 100 -1.55 -6.36 -13.94
N SER A 101 -0.90 -7.52 -13.84
CA SER A 101 -1.55 -8.79 -13.50
C SER A 101 -2.14 -8.84 -12.08
N GLY A 102 -1.72 -7.92 -11.18
CA GLY A 102 -2.25 -7.80 -9.82
C GLY A 102 -3.49 -6.90 -9.71
N ASP A 103 -3.82 -6.14 -10.76
CA ASP A 103 -4.96 -5.22 -10.73
C ASP A 103 -6.29 -5.97 -10.53
N VAL A 104 -7.04 -5.59 -9.50
CA VAL A 104 -8.35 -6.11 -9.17
C VAL A 104 -9.40 -5.03 -9.39
N PRO A 105 -10.37 -5.24 -10.31
CA PRO A 105 -11.41 -4.26 -10.55
C PRO A 105 -12.38 -4.16 -9.36
N PRO A 106 -13.22 -3.11 -9.33
CA PRO A 106 -14.18 -2.90 -8.25
C PRO A 106 -14.99 -4.15 -7.94
N THR A 107 -14.91 -4.57 -6.68
CA THR A 107 -15.45 -5.83 -6.19
C THR A 107 -16.15 -5.58 -4.84
N PRO A 108 -17.38 -6.07 -4.63
CA PRO A 108 -18.07 -5.89 -3.36
C PRO A 108 -17.29 -6.40 -2.16
N LEU A 109 -17.27 -5.65 -1.05
CA LEU A 109 -16.61 -5.97 0.22
C LEU A 109 -17.34 -7.09 1.02
N THR A 110 -17.78 -8.11 0.31
CA THR A 110 -18.35 -9.35 0.85
C THR A 110 -17.24 -10.39 1.04
N ARG A 111 -17.52 -11.47 1.79
CA ARG A 111 -16.55 -12.57 1.97
C ARG A 111 -15.97 -13.11 0.66
N ALA A 112 -16.78 -13.26 -0.38
CA ALA A 112 -16.32 -13.75 -1.69
C ALA A 112 -15.49 -12.69 -2.43
N GLY A 113 -15.95 -11.44 -2.41
CA GLY A 113 -15.21 -10.34 -3.02
C GLY A 113 -13.87 -10.07 -2.35
N LEU A 114 -13.77 -10.26 -1.03
CA LEU A 114 -12.49 -10.20 -0.32
C LEU A 114 -11.49 -11.26 -0.78
N GLN A 115 -11.92 -12.45 -1.21
CA GLN A 115 -11.00 -13.43 -1.76
C GLN A 115 -10.38 -12.94 -3.07
N ARG A 116 -11.18 -12.24 -3.89
CA ARG A 116 -10.72 -11.61 -5.12
C ARG A 116 -9.80 -10.41 -4.85
N LEU A 117 -10.14 -9.54 -3.90
CA LEU A 117 -9.25 -8.43 -3.53
C LEU A 117 -7.90 -8.92 -3.03
N ARG A 118 -7.91 -9.99 -2.21
CA ARG A 118 -6.68 -10.63 -1.74
C ARG A 118 -5.82 -11.23 -2.86
N SER A 119 -6.38 -11.55 -4.03
CA SER A 119 -5.57 -12.03 -5.14
C SER A 119 -4.76 -10.93 -5.81
N GLY A 120 -5.05 -9.65 -5.57
CA GLY A 120 -4.22 -8.52 -6.02
C GLY A 120 -3.27 -7.99 -4.96
N LEU A 121 -3.33 -8.49 -3.72
CA LEU A 121 -2.46 -8.03 -2.64
C LEU A 121 -1.14 -8.81 -2.64
N HIS A 122 -0.38 -8.65 -3.72
CA HIS A 122 0.98 -9.16 -3.88
C HIS A 122 1.71 -8.32 -4.92
N VAL A 123 3.04 -8.39 -4.95
CA VAL A 123 3.84 -7.78 -6.03
C VAL A 123 3.49 -8.49 -7.34
N PRO A 124 2.98 -7.80 -8.37
CA PRO A 124 2.72 -8.40 -9.68
C PRO A 124 4.04 -8.77 -10.38
N HIS A 125 4.04 -9.86 -11.15
CA HIS A 125 5.24 -10.28 -11.88
C HIS A 125 5.66 -9.30 -12.99
N ASP A 126 4.71 -8.50 -13.46
CA ASP A 126 4.81 -7.53 -14.54
C ASP A 126 4.88 -6.07 -14.05
N ALA A 127 4.84 -5.83 -12.73
CA ALA A 127 4.90 -4.49 -12.12
C ALA A 127 6.27 -4.16 -11.50
N ALA A 128 7.29 -4.99 -11.76
CA ALA A 128 8.64 -4.73 -11.26
C ALA A 128 9.29 -3.60 -12.07
N GLY A 129 8.84 -2.35 -11.92
CA GLY A 129 9.67 -1.20 -12.26
C GLY A 129 8.99 0.10 -12.68
N ALA A 130 9.76 1.15 -12.40
CA ALA A 130 9.71 2.56 -12.78
C ALA A 130 9.03 3.52 -11.80
N SER A 131 8.12 3.06 -10.94
CA SER A 131 7.44 3.94 -9.97
C SER A 131 6.57 5.03 -10.63
N TYR A 132 5.82 4.68 -11.68
CA TYR A 132 4.88 5.63 -12.31
C TYR A 132 3.50 5.59 -11.64
N LEU A 133 3.13 6.68 -10.97
CA LEU A 133 1.81 6.85 -10.36
C LEU A 133 0.77 7.35 -11.38
N GLY A 134 1.18 8.12 -12.40
CA GLY A 134 0.24 8.79 -13.30
C GLY A 134 -0.73 7.84 -14.01
N ALA A 135 -0.25 6.67 -14.45
CA ALA A 135 -1.11 5.69 -15.14
C ALA A 135 -2.17 5.08 -14.20
N SER A 136 -1.77 4.72 -12.98
CA SER A 136 -2.66 4.12 -11.99
C SER A 136 -3.63 5.13 -11.40
N LEU A 137 -3.20 6.38 -11.21
CA LEU A 137 -4.06 7.51 -10.82
C LEU A 137 -5.12 7.83 -11.88
N ASN A 138 -4.75 7.80 -13.17
CA ASN A 138 -5.69 7.95 -14.27
C ASN A 138 -6.73 6.83 -14.28
N ALA A 139 -6.30 5.58 -14.07
CA ALA A 139 -7.20 4.44 -13.96
C ALA A 139 -8.15 4.56 -12.74
N ALA A 140 -7.63 4.95 -11.57
CA ALA A 140 -8.43 5.18 -10.38
C ALA A 140 -9.46 6.30 -10.58
N THR A 141 -9.06 7.41 -11.19
CA THR A 141 -9.94 8.53 -11.54
C THR A 141 -11.04 8.10 -12.51
N ALA A 142 -10.71 7.27 -13.50
CA ALA A 142 -11.70 6.71 -14.41
C ALA A 142 -12.70 5.80 -13.68
N LEU A 143 -12.25 4.99 -12.71
CA LEU A 143 -13.12 4.18 -11.87
C LEU A 143 -14.05 5.08 -11.04
N ALA A 144 -13.53 6.08 -10.34
CA ALA A 144 -14.36 6.98 -9.53
C ALA A 144 -15.42 7.69 -10.38
N LYS A 145 -15.06 8.18 -11.57
CA LYS A 145 -16.01 8.78 -12.53
C LYS A 145 -17.05 7.78 -13.04
N HIS A 146 -16.67 6.53 -13.30
CA HIS A 146 -17.60 5.48 -13.72
C HIS A 146 -18.60 5.14 -12.60
N TYR A 147 -18.12 5.10 -11.35
CA TYR A 147 -18.91 4.83 -10.15
C TYR A 147 -19.39 6.10 -9.46
N ARG A 148 -19.77 7.16 -10.21
CA ARG A 148 -20.16 8.50 -9.71
C ARG A 148 -21.23 8.58 -8.60
N ASN A 149 -21.97 7.50 -8.36
CA ASN A 149 -22.96 7.41 -7.28
C ASN A 149 -22.37 6.77 -6.00
N HIS A 150 -21.05 6.54 -5.96
CA HIS A 150 -20.33 6.02 -4.80
C HIS A 150 -19.43 7.11 -4.26
N GLU A 151 -19.39 7.24 -2.93
CA GLU A 151 -18.35 8.01 -2.27
C GLU A 151 -17.01 7.29 -2.47
N ALA A 152 -16.07 7.97 -3.11
CA ALA A 152 -14.79 7.39 -3.52
C ALA A 152 -13.69 7.74 -2.51
N THR A 153 -12.86 6.76 -2.17
CA THR A 153 -11.64 6.96 -1.39
C THR A 153 -10.47 6.32 -2.13
N LEU A 154 -9.46 7.11 -2.44
CA LEU A 154 -8.19 6.66 -2.98
C LEU A 154 -7.17 6.48 -1.85
N VAL A 155 -6.52 5.31 -1.79
CA VAL A 155 -5.44 5.03 -0.84
C VAL A 155 -4.18 4.71 -1.65
N VAL A 156 -3.11 5.47 -1.44
CA VAL A 156 -1.83 5.26 -2.14
C VAL A 156 -0.77 4.81 -1.14
N LEU A 157 -0.17 3.64 -1.37
CA LEU A 157 0.95 3.13 -0.57
C LEU A 157 2.23 3.32 -1.38
N SER A 158 3.07 4.28 -1.00
CA SER A 158 4.32 4.58 -1.70
C SER A 158 5.29 5.33 -0.77
N ASP A 159 6.58 5.30 -1.07
CA ASP A 159 7.55 6.25 -0.53
C ASP A 159 7.55 7.59 -1.28
N PHE A 160 6.76 7.69 -2.36
CA PHE A 160 6.65 8.80 -3.29
C PHE A 160 7.97 9.16 -3.99
N GLU A 161 8.87 8.18 -4.17
CA GLU A 161 9.98 8.28 -5.12
C GLU A 161 9.47 8.06 -6.56
N LEU A 162 8.71 9.05 -7.05
CA LEU A 162 8.07 9.03 -8.37
C LEU A 162 9.06 9.31 -9.50
N PHE A 163 8.89 8.62 -10.63
CA PHE A 163 9.67 8.89 -11.85
C PHE A 163 8.82 9.40 -13.02
N ASP A 164 7.53 9.71 -12.80
CA ASP A 164 6.66 10.29 -13.81
C ASP A 164 7.31 11.50 -14.51
N ASP A 165 7.12 11.62 -15.83
CA ASP A 165 7.73 12.69 -16.66
C ASP A 165 7.40 14.11 -16.12
N ASN A 166 6.24 14.26 -15.47
CA ASN A 166 5.83 15.48 -14.81
C ASN A 166 5.25 15.15 -13.42
N VAL A 167 6.15 14.98 -12.44
CA VAL A 167 5.79 14.66 -11.05
C VAL A 167 4.84 15.70 -10.45
N ASP A 168 5.09 16.99 -10.64
CA ASP A 168 4.25 18.06 -10.07
C ASP A 168 2.79 17.92 -10.53
N GLN A 169 2.56 17.68 -11.83
CA GLN A 169 1.22 17.45 -12.35
C GLN A 169 0.56 16.19 -11.77
N VAL A 170 1.33 15.12 -11.56
CA VAL A 170 0.79 13.88 -10.97
C VAL A 170 0.37 14.10 -9.52
N LEU A 171 1.10 14.93 -8.77
CA LEU A 171 0.75 15.28 -7.40
C LEU A 171 -0.46 16.23 -7.34
N ASP A 172 -0.56 17.18 -8.28
CA ASP A 172 -1.76 18.02 -8.45
C ASP A 172 -2.99 17.16 -8.79
N ASP A 173 -2.85 16.25 -9.76
CA ASP A 173 -3.90 15.31 -10.16
C ASP A 173 -4.31 14.39 -9.00
N LEU A 174 -3.35 14.02 -8.14
CA LEU A 174 -3.61 13.21 -6.96
C LEU A 174 -4.50 13.99 -5.99
N ALA A 175 -4.22 15.28 -5.77
CA ALA A 175 -5.03 16.14 -4.92
C ALA A 175 -6.42 16.48 -5.51
N ASP A 176 -6.52 16.45 -6.84
CA ASP A 176 -7.77 16.69 -7.59
C ASP A 176 -8.58 15.42 -7.87
N PHE A 177 -8.18 14.28 -7.31
CA PHE A 177 -8.94 13.03 -7.38
C PHE A 177 -10.41 13.27 -6.92
N PRO A 178 -11.42 12.75 -7.63
CA PRO A 178 -12.83 13.00 -7.31
C PRO A 178 -13.30 12.13 -6.12
N GLY A 179 -12.77 12.41 -4.94
CA GLY A 179 -13.07 11.73 -3.69
C GLY A 179 -12.03 12.05 -2.61
N ASP A 180 -12.07 11.31 -1.50
CA ASP A 180 -11.08 11.43 -0.44
C ASP A 180 -9.76 10.77 -0.86
N VAL A 181 -8.62 11.33 -0.45
CA VAL A 181 -7.29 10.78 -0.75
C VAL A 181 -6.52 10.55 0.53
N HIS A 182 -5.97 9.34 0.68
CA HIS A 182 -5.13 8.96 1.80
C HIS A 182 -3.79 8.39 1.30
N ALA A 183 -2.73 9.18 1.44
CA ALA A 183 -1.36 8.77 1.20
C ALA A 183 -0.79 8.05 2.44
N ILE A 184 -0.43 6.79 2.29
CA ILE A 184 0.31 5.99 3.28
C ILE A 184 1.78 5.99 2.85
N VAL A 185 2.57 6.83 3.51
CA VAL A 185 3.98 7.08 3.18
C VAL A 185 4.85 6.01 3.80
N LEU A 186 5.43 5.14 2.97
CA LEU A 186 6.29 4.05 3.39
C LEU A 186 7.71 4.54 3.70
N GLY A 187 8.43 3.84 4.57
CA GLY A 187 9.82 4.15 4.94
C GLY A 187 10.00 5.35 5.87
N GLY A 188 8.94 6.11 6.14
CA GLY A 188 9.00 7.29 7.04
C GLY A 188 9.66 8.52 6.41
N THR A 189 9.77 8.58 5.08
CA THR A 189 10.30 9.72 4.33
C THR A 189 9.50 11.00 4.68
N GLN A 190 10.21 12.12 4.87
CA GLN A 190 9.55 13.42 5.03
C GLN A 190 9.07 13.92 3.67
N LEU A 191 7.75 14.01 3.51
CA LEU A 191 7.08 14.64 2.36
C LEU A 191 6.63 16.08 2.67
N ASP A 192 7.36 16.78 3.54
CA ASP A 192 6.91 18.08 4.07
C ASP A 192 6.74 19.08 2.91
N GLY A 193 5.48 19.49 2.66
CA GLY A 193 5.12 20.38 1.56
C GLY A 193 5.08 19.75 0.16
N LEU A 194 5.30 18.43 0.03
CA LEU A 194 5.21 17.73 -1.25
C LEU A 194 3.76 17.43 -1.65
N LEU A 195 2.94 17.01 -0.69
CA LEU A 195 1.53 16.69 -0.92
C LEU A 195 0.63 17.85 -0.49
N ASP A 196 -0.42 18.09 -1.27
CA ASP A 196 -1.48 19.08 -1.01
C ASP A 196 -2.16 18.82 0.36
N GLU A 197 -2.60 19.88 1.04
CA GLU A 197 -3.26 19.80 2.35
C GLU A 197 -4.58 19.02 2.34
N ARG A 198 -5.19 18.84 1.16
CA ARG A 198 -6.38 18.00 0.94
C ARG A 198 -6.07 16.50 1.05
N VAL A 199 -4.82 16.09 0.92
CA VAL A 199 -4.41 14.69 1.02
C VAL A 199 -4.20 14.32 2.48
N GLN A 200 -4.96 13.34 2.98
CA GLN A 200 -4.69 12.75 4.29
C GLN A 200 -3.37 11.97 4.22
N ILE A 201 -2.48 12.17 5.20
CA ILE A 201 -1.17 11.51 5.24
C ILE A 201 -1.05 10.65 6.50
N THR A 202 -0.70 9.37 6.32
CA THR A 202 -0.19 8.51 7.40
C THR A 202 1.23 8.07 7.06
N LYS A 203 2.19 8.33 7.96
CA LYS A 203 3.56 7.83 7.82
C LYS A 203 3.64 6.42 8.42
N ALA A 204 4.33 5.52 7.74
CA ALA A 204 4.60 4.15 8.18
C ALA A 204 6.10 3.85 8.03
N ALA A 205 6.85 4.05 9.10
CA ALA A 205 8.29 3.81 9.18
C ALA A 205 8.60 2.37 9.64
N HIS A 206 9.81 1.89 9.36
CA HIS A 206 10.29 0.57 9.83
C HIS A 206 10.32 0.44 11.36
N THR A 207 10.37 1.56 12.08
CA THR A 207 10.36 1.60 13.55
C THR A 207 8.95 1.57 14.15
N ASP A 208 7.91 1.72 13.32
CA ASP A 208 6.54 1.75 13.81
C ASP A 208 6.07 0.37 14.27
N ALA A 209 5.11 0.38 15.19
CA ALA A 209 4.48 -0.85 15.63
C ALA A 209 3.81 -1.55 14.44
N PRO A 210 3.88 -2.89 14.35
CA PRO A 210 3.15 -3.61 13.33
C PRO A 210 1.64 -3.29 13.33
N GLY A 211 1.02 -3.31 12.16
CA GLY A 211 -0.38 -2.97 11.96
C GLY A 211 -0.64 -1.50 11.60
N THR A 212 0.40 -0.68 11.45
CA THR A 212 0.27 0.73 11.07
C THR A 212 -0.35 0.90 9.69
N VAL A 213 0.11 0.15 8.69
CA VAL A 213 -0.47 0.15 7.34
C VAL A 213 -1.91 -0.38 7.39
N ALA A 214 -2.13 -1.45 8.16
CA ALA A 214 -3.47 -2.02 8.30
C ALA A 214 -4.48 -1.06 8.94
N ARG A 215 -4.07 -0.32 9.99
CA ARG A 215 -4.89 0.71 10.63
C ARG A 215 -5.20 1.84 9.66
N ALA A 216 -4.20 2.32 8.92
CA ALA A 216 -4.38 3.38 7.93
C ALA A 216 -5.39 2.99 6.83
N ILE A 217 -5.22 1.81 6.22
CA ILE A 217 -6.15 1.29 5.21
C ILE A 217 -7.54 1.05 5.83
N PHE A 218 -7.60 0.51 7.05
CA PHE A 218 -8.86 0.27 7.73
C PHE A 218 -9.63 1.57 7.97
N THR A 219 -8.95 2.63 8.41
CA THR A 219 -9.53 3.98 8.55
C THR A 219 -10.17 4.46 7.25
N SER A 220 -9.47 4.33 6.12
CA SER A 220 -10.04 4.69 4.81
C SER A 220 -11.26 3.86 4.45
N LEU A 221 -11.19 2.53 4.64
CA LEU A 221 -12.29 1.64 4.30
C LEU A 221 -13.56 1.85 5.14
N VAL A 222 -13.44 2.45 6.33
CA VAL A 222 -14.56 2.68 7.25
C VAL A 222 -14.95 4.15 7.38
N ALA A 223 -14.38 5.03 6.54
CA ALA A 223 -14.60 6.48 6.58
C ALA A 223 -16.09 6.87 6.51
N HIS A 224 -16.85 6.19 5.64
CA HIS A 224 -18.29 6.45 5.46
C HIS A 224 -19.21 5.53 6.27
N ARG A 225 -18.64 4.70 7.17
CA ARG A 225 -19.41 3.73 7.94
C ARG A 225 -19.90 4.30 9.27
N PRO A 226 -21.21 4.26 9.55
CA PRO A 226 -21.73 4.77 10.81
C PRO A 226 -21.31 3.88 11.98
N GLY A 227 -20.82 4.53 13.04
CA GLY A 227 -20.39 3.89 14.27
C GLY A 227 -19.06 3.14 14.16
N SER A 228 -18.28 3.36 13.11
CA SER A 228 -16.91 2.88 13.04
C SER A 228 -16.04 3.53 14.12
N ARG A 229 -15.07 2.77 14.64
CA ARG A 229 -14.12 3.19 15.66
C ARG A 229 -12.74 2.60 15.32
N PRO A 230 -12.03 3.17 14.33
CA PRO A 230 -10.64 2.81 14.08
C PRO A 230 -9.76 3.16 15.30
N ILE A 231 -8.70 2.39 15.52
CA ILE A 231 -7.72 2.57 16.62
C ILE A 231 -6.43 3.14 16.05
#